data_AF-A0A6G3WL26-F1
#
_entry.id   AF-A0A6G3WL26-F1
#
_cell.length_a   1.000
_cell.length_b   1.000
_cell.length_c   1.000
_cell.angle_alpha   90.00
_cell.angle_beta   90.00
_cell.angle_gamma   90.00
#
_symmetry.space_group_name_H-M   'P 1'
#
loop_
_entity.id
_entity.type
_entity.pdbx_description
1 polymer ?
#
loop_
_entity_poly.entity_id
_entity_poly.type
_entity_poly.pdbx_seq_one_letter_code
_entity_poly.pdbx_strand_id
1 'polypeptide(L)'
;KKLTSEKGNVLVTLLAGGDSAAGKMLAVTDGAMHRGLRNVLLKSFSPQALKPIVDQIRVNTTRLVVDAARRGECDFAADVAEQIPLNTISDLLGVPTADREFLLKLNKSALSSEDADQSATDAWLARNEILLYFSELVAERRAKPTEDVISVLANSMVDGKPLTEEVIVLNCY
;
A
#
# COMPACT_ATOMS: atom_id res chain seq x y z
N LYS A 1 0.40 19.09 -27.40
CA LYS A 1 0.65 19.10 -25.93
C LYS A 1 0.83 17.64 -25.51
N LYS A 2 1.96 17.25 -24.90
CA LYS A 2 2.18 15.87 -24.45
C LYS A 2 1.52 15.74 -23.07
N LEU A 3 0.51 14.89 -22.94
CA LEU A 3 -0.10 14.59 -21.64
C LEU A 3 0.86 13.71 -20.85
N THR A 4 1.03 13.96 -19.55
CA THR A 4 1.95 13.22 -18.67
C THR A 4 1.42 13.18 -17.25
N SER A 5 1.62 12.05 -16.58
CA SER A 5 1.31 11.85 -15.16
C SER A 5 2.51 12.14 -14.24
N GLU A 6 3.71 12.32 -14.81
CA GLU A 6 4.97 12.46 -14.07
C GLU A 6 5.00 13.68 -13.13
N LYS A 7 4.10 14.66 -13.30
CA LYS A 7 4.02 15.84 -12.43
C LYS A 7 3.06 15.66 -11.26
N GLY A 8 2.36 14.54 -11.18
CA GLY A 8 1.28 14.31 -10.23
C GLY A 8 -0.07 14.10 -10.92
N ASN A 9 -0.94 13.36 -10.25
CA ASN A 9 -2.29 13.05 -10.70
C ASN A 9 -3.38 13.70 -9.82
N VAL A 10 -2.99 14.39 -8.74
CA VAL A 10 -3.87 15.16 -7.85
C VAL A 10 -3.67 16.66 -8.07
N LEU A 11 -4.78 17.41 -8.20
CA LEU A 11 -4.75 18.85 -8.48
C LEU A 11 -4.00 19.65 -7.41
N VAL A 12 -4.20 19.33 -6.12
CA VAL A 12 -3.54 20.02 -5.01
C VAL A 12 -2.02 19.88 -5.11
N THR A 13 -1.53 18.68 -5.37
CA THR A 13 -0.10 18.39 -5.57
C THR A 13 0.48 19.15 -6.77
N LEU A 14 -0.27 19.20 -7.88
CA LEU A 14 0.13 19.95 -9.08
C LEU A 14 0.25 21.46 -8.80
N LEU A 15 -0.67 22.02 -8.01
CA LEU A 15 -0.64 23.43 -7.61
C LEU A 15 0.52 23.75 -6.66
N ALA A 16 1.00 22.75 -5.89
CA ALA A 16 2.09 22.87 -4.93
C ALA A 16 3.50 22.66 -5.55
N GLY A 17 3.61 22.47 -6.86
CA GLY A 17 4.90 22.32 -7.56
C GLY A 17 5.21 20.92 -8.06
N GLY A 18 4.30 19.97 -7.86
CA GLY A 18 4.39 18.61 -8.38
C GLY A 18 4.49 17.53 -7.30
N ASP A 19 4.49 16.27 -7.74
CA ASP A 19 4.48 15.10 -6.86
C ASP A 19 5.90 14.67 -6.46
N SER A 20 6.14 14.42 -5.17
CA SER A 20 7.44 13.94 -4.71
C SER A 20 7.76 12.53 -5.21
N ALA A 21 6.73 11.74 -5.54
CA ALA A 21 6.85 10.41 -6.12
C ALA A 21 6.94 10.41 -7.66
N ALA A 22 6.99 11.60 -8.28
CA ALA A 22 7.15 11.82 -9.71
C ALA A 22 8.23 10.92 -10.33
N GLY A 23 7.84 10.16 -11.36
CA GLY A 23 8.71 9.24 -12.09
C GLY A 23 9.07 7.95 -11.34
N LYS A 24 8.70 7.81 -10.05
CA LYS A 24 9.11 6.70 -9.17
C LYS A 24 7.95 5.78 -8.81
N MET A 25 6.79 6.33 -8.46
CA MET A 25 5.57 5.57 -8.16
C MET A 25 4.80 5.27 -9.45
N LEU A 26 4.24 4.06 -9.57
CA LEU A 26 3.50 3.63 -10.75
C LEU A 26 2.39 4.63 -11.15
N ALA A 27 1.72 5.24 -10.18
CA ALA A 27 0.60 6.16 -10.40
C ALA A 27 1.00 7.52 -11.02
N VAL A 28 2.29 7.87 -10.96
CA VAL A 28 2.84 9.17 -11.40
C VAL A 28 4.16 8.98 -12.17
N THR A 29 4.22 7.95 -13.01
CA THR A 29 5.36 7.66 -13.89
C THR A 29 4.83 7.24 -15.26
N ASP A 30 5.58 7.54 -16.33
CA ASP A 30 5.18 7.26 -17.71
C ASP A 30 6.24 6.39 -18.44
N GLY A 31 5.94 6.05 -19.71
CA GLY A 31 6.95 5.51 -20.63
C GLY A 31 7.46 4.10 -20.28
N ALA A 32 8.79 3.94 -20.29
CA ALA A 32 9.45 2.65 -20.05
C ALA A 32 9.37 2.24 -18.58
N MET A 33 9.58 3.18 -17.66
CA MET A 33 9.53 2.92 -16.22
C MET A 33 8.14 2.45 -15.79
N HIS A 34 7.07 3.12 -16.24
CA HIS A 34 5.70 2.68 -15.99
C HIS A 34 5.44 1.26 -16.47
N ARG A 35 5.85 0.94 -17.71
CA ARG A 35 5.68 -0.41 -18.26
C ARG A 35 6.46 -1.45 -17.45
N GLY A 36 7.69 -1.14 -17.06
CA GLY A 36 8.53 -2.00 -16.22
C GLY A 36 7.90 -2.29 -14.87
N LEU A 37 7.57 -1.25 -14.11
CA LEU A 37 6.92 -1.37 -12.80
C LEU A 37 5.59 -2.12 -12.88
N ARG A 38 4.75 -1.77 -13.86
CA ARG A 38 3.46 -2.44 -14.08
C ARG A 38 3.65 -3.94 -14.34
N ASN A 39 4.61 -4.30 -15.19
CA ASN A 39 4.88 -5.70 -15.52
C ASN A 39 5.39 -6.51 -14.33
N VAL A 40 6.16 -5.89 -13.43
CA VAL A 40 6.60 -6.53 -12.19
C VAL A 40 5.40 -6.74 -11.26
N LEU A 41 4.66 -5.69 -10.97
CA LEU A 41 3.53 -5.73 -10.03
C LEU A 41 2.43 -6.69 -10.47
N LEU A 42 2.05 -6.68 -11.76
CA LEU A 42 0.96 -7.52 -12.28
C LEU A 42 1.17 -9.02 -12.06
N LYS A 43 2.40 -9.49 -11.87
CA LYS A 43 2.66 -10.90 -11.54
C LYS A 43 2.00 -11.31 -10.22
N SER A 44 2.09 -10.45 -9.21
CA SER A 44 1.47 -10.63 -7.90
C SER A 44 -0.05 -10.49 -7.92
N PHE A 45 -0.61 -9.89 -8.98
CA PHE A 45 -2.06 -9.76 -9.20
C PHE A 45 -2.62 -10.77 -10.21
N SER A 46 -1.84 -11.79 -10.60
CA SER A 46 -2.34 -12.85 -11.46
C SER A 46 -3.40 -13.70 -10.73
N PRO A 47 -4.37 -14.32 -11.43
CA PRO A 47 -5.39 -15.16 -10.79
C PRO A 47 -4.81 -16.28 -9.92
N GLN A 48 -3.66 -16.84 -10.32
CA GLN A 48 -2.98 -17.87 -9.56
C GLN A 48 -2.35 -17.31 -8.27
N ALA A 49 -1.70 -16.16 -8.33
CA ALA A 49 -1.10 -15.50 -7.17
C ALA A 49 -2.17 -15.00 -6.18
N LEU A 50 -3.31 -14.53 -6.68
CA LEU A 50 -4.40 -14.02 -5.85
C LEU A 50 -5.26 -15.11 -5.22
N LYS A 51 -5.22 -16.36 -5.70
CA LYS A 51 -6.03 -17.45 -5.14
C LYS A 51 -5.93 -17.59 -3.61
N PRO A 52 -4.72 -17.73 -3.00
CA PRO A 52 -4.61 -17.82 -1.54
C PRO A 52 -5.13 -16.56 -0.83
N ILE A 53 -4.94 -15.38 -1.43
CA ILE A 53 -5.45 -14.12 -0.88
C ILE A 53 -6.99 -14.13 -0.87
N VAL A 54 -7.64 -14.54 -1.96
CA VAL A 54 -9.10 -14.65 -2.04
C VAL A 54 -9.66 -15.63 -1.01
N ASP A 55 -8.99 -16.77 -0.82
CA ASP A 55 -9.38 -17.74 0.22
C ASP A 55 -9.27 -17.11 1.62
N GLN A 56 -8.19 -16.36 1.88
CA GLN A 56 -7.99 -15.66 3.15
C GLN A 56 -9.02 -14.53 3.38
N ILE A 57 -9.36 -13.75 2.34
CA ILE A 57 -10.42 -12.74 2.39
C ILE A 57 -11.74 -13.39 2.79
N ARG A 58 -12.08 -14.56 2.24
CA ARG A 58 -13.32 -15.27 2.55
C ARG A 58 -13.33 -15.70 4.02
N VAL A 59 -12.23 -16.25 4.52
CA VAL A 59 -12.09 -16.66 5.93
C VAL A 59 -12.22 -15.44 6.86
N ASN A 60 -11.46 -14.39 6.60
CA ASN A 60 -11.43 -13.18 7.42
C ASN A 60 -12.79 -12.48 7.44
N THR A 61 -13.41 -12.29 6.27
CA THR A 61 -14.75 -11.68 6.15
C THR A 61 -15.81 -12.50 6.88
N THR A 62 -15.78 -13.83 6.72
CA THR A 62 -16.75 -14.71 7.41
C THR A 62 -16.61 -14.58 8.92
N ARG A 63 -15.38 -14.55 9.44
CA ARG A 63 -15.13 -14.36 10.87
C ARG A 63 -15.69 -13.02 11.37
N LEU A 64 -15.38 -11.92 10.69
CA LEU A 64 -15.87 -10.58 11.05
C LEU A 64 -17.41 -10.52 11.10
N VAL A 65 -18.08 -11.09 10.10
CA VAL A 65 -19.55 -11.13 10.03
C VAL A 65 -20.15 -12.01 11.12
N VAL A 66 -19.56 -13.18 11.40
CA VAL A 66 -20.03 -14.07 12.48
C VAL A 66 -19.86 -13.42 13.86
N ASP A 67 -18.73 -12.76 14.10
CA ASP A 67 -18.46 -12.08 15.37
C ASP A 67 -19.44 -10.91 15.56
N ALA A 68 -19.70 -10.12 14.51
CA ALA A 68 -20.71 -9.05 14.54
C ALA A 68 -22.13 -9.61 14.81
N ALA A 69 -22.52 -10.69 14.12
CA ALA A 69 -23.82 -11.32 14.31
C ALA A 69 -24.02 -11.88 15.72
N ARG A 70 -22.97 -12.42 16.35
CA ARG A 70 -23.01 -12.93 17.74
C ARG A 70 -23.25 -11.83 18.76
N ARG A 71 -22.76 -10.61 18.52
CA ARG A 71 -22.98 -9.47 19.41
C ARG A 71 -24.42 -8.96 19.36
N GLY A 72 -25.16 -9.23 18.29
CA GLY A 72 -26.52 -8.74 18.07
C GLY A 72 -26.60 -7.27 17.63
N GLU A 73 -25.53 -6.50 17.84
CA GLU A 73 -25.34 -5.13 17.37
C GLU A 73 -23.87 -4.89 16.94
N CYS A 74 -23.67 -4.05 15.93
CA CYS A 74 -22.35 -3.63 15.46
C CYS A 74 -22.46 -2.33 14.65
N ASP A 75 -21.37 -1.55 14.62
CA ASP A 75 -21.15 -0.58 13.55
C ASP A 75 -20.54 -1.33 12.37
N PHE A 76 -21.34 -1.63 11.33
CA PHE A 76 -20.85 -2.41 10.21
C PHE A 76 -19.68 -1.73 9.47
N ALA A 77 -19.62 -0.40 9.44
CA ALA A 77 -18.54 0.33 8.79
C ALA A 77 -17.21 0.09 9.53
N ALA A 78 -17.19 0.39 10.83
CA ALA A 78 -16.00 0.29 11.66
C ALA A 78 -15.61 -1.18 11.98
N ASP A 79 -16.60 -2.02 12.29
CA ASP A 79 -16.37 -3.37 12.80
C ASP A 79 -16.10 -4.41 11.69
N VAL A 80 -16.58 -4.16 10.46
CA VAL A 80 -16.52 -5.14 9.36
C VAL A 80 -15.93 -4.54 8.09
N ALA A 81 -16.54 -3.48 7.55
CA ALA A 81 -16.23 -3.01 6.20
C ALA A 81 -14.80 -2.47 6.08
N GLU A 82 -14.33 -1.67 7.03
CA GLU A 82 -12.95 -1.13 7.04
C GLU A 82 -11.88 -2.22 7.21
N GLN A 83 -12.21 -3.28 7.95
CA GLN A 83 -11.27 -4.35 8.28
C GLN A 83 -10.94 -5.22 7.06
N ILE A 84 -11.88 -5.40 6.13
CA ILE A 84 -11.69 -6.25 4.94
C ILE A 84 -10.56 -5.72 4.03
N PRO A 85 -10.62 -4.49 3.48
CA PRO A 85 -9.59 -3.99 2.57
C PRO A 85 -8.24 -3.85 3.26
N LEU A 86 -8.19 -3.42 4.53
CA LEU A 86 -6.95 -3.33 5.29
C LEU A 86 -6.26 -4.69 5.44
N ASN A 87 -7.00 -5.72 5.87
CA ASN A 87 -6.43 -7.05 6.00
C ASN A 87 -6.00 -7.60 4.64
N THR A 88 -6.79 -7.36 3.60
CA THR A 88 -6.48 -7.80 2.24
C THR A 88 -5.18 -7.21 1.72
N ILE A 89 -5.00 -5.88 1.83
CA ILE A 89 -3.78 -5.23 1.34
C ILE A 89 -2.57 -5.63 2.20
N SER A 90 -2.77 -5.80 3.51
CA SER A 90 -1.74 -6.26 4.43
C SER A 90 -1.28 -7.69 4.11
N ASP A 91 -2.20 -8.60 3.79
CA ASP A 91 -1.89 -9.97 3.34
C ASP A 91 -1.09 -9.94 2.04
N LEU A 92 -1.49 -9.09 1.08
CA LEU A 92 -0.84 -8.96 -0.22
C LEU A 92 0.59 -8.38 -0.13
N LEU A 93 0.78 -7.38 0.73
CA LEU A 93 2.08 -6.76 0.99
C LEU A 93 2.96 -7.59 1.95
N GLY A 94 2.40 -8.62 2.59
CA GLY A 94 3.13 -9.46 3.55
C GLY A 94 3.39 -8.77 4.89
N VAL A 95 2.53 -7.83 5.27
CA VAL A 95 2.54 -7.14 6.56
C VAL A 95 2.13 -8.11 7.68
N PRO A 96 2.98 -8.32 8.71
CA PRO A 96 2.65 -9.11 9.88
C PRO A 96 1.37 -8.65 10.56
N THR A 97 0.56 -9.61 11.06
CA THR A 97 -0.73 -9.30 11.71
C THR A 97 -0.58 -8.35 12.91
N ALA A 98 0.53 -8.45 13.65
CA ALA A 98 0.81 -7.60 14.81
C ALA A 98 0.95 -6.11 14.46
N ASP A 99 1.33 -5.80 13.22
CA ASP A 99 1.64 -4.43 12.80
C ASP A 99 0.45 -3.74 12.12
N ARG A 100 -0.61 -4.48 11.77
CA ARG A 100 -1.74 -3.96 10.96
C ARG A 100 -2.50 -2.86 11.68
N GLU A 101 -2.72 -2.99 12.98
CA GLU A 101 -3.42 -1.96 13.76
C GLU A 101 -2.58 -0.68 13.84
N PHE A 102 -1.26 -0.81 13.97
CA PHE A 102 -0.33 0.30 13.96
C PHE A 102 -0.37 1.03 12.60
N LEU A 103 -0.25 0.31 11.50
CA LEU A 103 -0.32 0.89 10.15
C LEU A 103 -1.68 1.51 9.85
N LEU A 104 -2.79 0.92 10.33
CA LEU A 104 -4.12 1.51 10.19
C LEU A 104 -4.19 2.88 10.87
N LYS A 105 -3.69 2.99 12.10
CA LYS A 105 -3.67 4.26 12.85
C LYS A 105 -2.85 5.32 12.12
N LEU A 106 -1.66 4.94 11.61
CA LEU A 106 -0.84 5.84 10.82
C LEU A 106 -1.52 6.25 9.52
N ASN A 107 -2.14 5.31 8.80
CA ASN A 107 -2.82 5.58 7.54
C ASN A 107 -4.00 6.55 7.74
N LYS A 108 -4.80 6.36 8.80
CA LYS A 108 -5.85 7.31 9.21
C LYS A 108 -5.24 8.69 9.51
N SER A 109 -4.20 8.76 10.33
CA SER A 109 -3.49 10.02 10.63
C SER A 109 -2.89 10.71 9.39
N ALA A 110 -2.44 9.94 8.40
CA ALA A 110 -1.83 10.42 7.17
C ALA A 110 -2.85 10.91 6.11
N LEU A 111 -4.07 10.38 6.12
CA LEU A 111 -5.08 10.65 5.09
C LEU A 111 -6.30 11.44 5.60
N SER A 112 -6.67 11.29 6.87
CA SER A 112 -7.84 11.95 7.42
C SER A 112 -7.58 13.44 7.65
N SER A 113 -8.51 14.24 7.14
CA SER A 113 -8.85 15.56 7.66
C SER A 113 -10.10 15.51 8.55
N GLU A 114 -10.49 14.31 8.99
CA GLU A 114 -11.75 14.06 9.71
C GLU A 114 -11.69 14.56 11.15
N ASP A 115 -10.49 14.57 11.74
CA ASP A 115 -10.24 15.21 13.02
C ASP A 115 -9.84 16.67 12.80
N ALA A 116 -10.72 17.60 13.20
CA ALA A 116 -10.49 19.03 13.08
C ALA A 116 -9.24 19.53 13.85
N ASP A 117 -8.76 18.73 14.81
CA ASP A 117 -7.57 19.00 15.62
C ASP A 117 -6.28 18.39 15.02
N GLN A 118 -6.37 17.60 13.94
CA GLN A 118 -5.20 16.96 13.33
C GLN A 118 -4.33 18.02 12.63
N SER A 119 -3.09 18.20 13.09
CA SER A 119 -2.19 19.16 12.48
C SER A 119 -1.55 18.63 11.19
N ALA A 120 -1.15 19.52 10.30
CA ALA A 120 -0.34 19.15 9.13
C ALA A 120 0.96 18.44 9.51
N THR A 121 1.51 18.74 10.69
CA THR A 121 2.69 18.09 11.26
C THR A 121 2.42 16.63 11.61
N ASP A 122 1.27 16.33 12.23
CA ASP A 122 0.92 14.96 12.62
C ASP A 122 0.74 14.06 11.40
N ALA A 123 0.05 14.58 10.38
CA ALA A 123 -0.08 13.88 9.10
C ALA A 123 1.29 13.70 8.42
N TRP A 124 2.19 14.68 8.50
CA TRP A 124 3.55 14.53 7.96
C TRP A 124 4.35 13.47 8.72
N LEU A 125 4.29 13.44 10.05
CA LEU A 125 4.96 12.43 10.88
C LEU A 125 4.45 11.02 10.56
N ALA A 126 3.12 10.85 10.49
CA ALA A 126 2.51 9.56 10.17
C ALA A 126 2.95 9.03 8.80
N ARG A 127 3.05 9.90 7.79
CA ARG A 127 3.57 9.51 6.47
C ARG A 127 5.01 9.03 6.52
N ASN A 128 5.88 9.73 7.24
CA ASN A 128 7.28 9.32 7.39
C ASN A 128 7.41 7.99 8.12
N GLU A 129 6.58 7.76 9.14
CA GLU A 129 6.57 6.49 9.89
C GLU A 129 6.14 5.31 9.00
N ILE A 130 5.14 5.48 8.14
CA ILE A 130 4.74 4.46 7.16
C ILE A 130 5.88 4.17 6.18
N LEU A 131 6.54 5.22 5.67
CA LEU A 131 7.68 5.07 4.75
C LEU A 131 8.85 4.34 5.41
N LEU A 132 9.14 4.65 6.68
CA LEU A 132 10.19 3.98 7.44
C LEU A 132 9.86 2.51 7.66
N TYR A 133 8.63 2.19 8.06
CA TYR A 133 8.16 0.82 8.21
C TYR A 133 8.36 0.00 6.93
N PHE A 134 7.96 0.54 5.78
CA PHE A 134 8.15 -0.17 4.51
C PHE A 134 9.61 -0.25 4.08
N SER A 135 10.46 0.72 4.41
CA SER A 135 11.91 0.60 4.19
C SER A 135 12.51 -0.57 4.96
N GLU A 136 12.16 -0.72 6.24
CA GLU A 136 12.58 -1.86 7.07
C GLU A 136 12.08 -3.19 6.52
N LEU A 137 10.79 -3.25 6.16
CA LEU A 137 10.18 -4.47 5.60
C LEU A 137 10.80 -4.85 4.24
N VAL A 138 11.12 -3.86 3.39
CA VAL A 138 11.84 -4.08 2.13
C VAL A 138 13.24 -4.65 2.39
N ALA A 139 13.98 -4.10 3.36
CA ALA A 139 15.30 -4.61 3.73
C ALA A 139 15.21 -6.07 4.22
N GLU A 140 14.20 -6.39 5.03
CA GLU A 140 13.94 -7.76 5.46
C GLU A 140 13.66 -8.69 4.27
N ARG A 141 12.78 -8.29 3.33
CA ARG A 141 12.43 -9.10 2.14
C ARG A 141 13.58 -9.25 1.14
N ARG A 142 14.53 -8.31 1.10
CA ARG A 142 15.79 -8.50 0.35
C ARG A 142 16.66 -9.56 0.98
N ALA A 143 16.76 -9.57 2.31
CA ALA A 143 17.58 -10.55 3.03
C ALA A 143 16.93 -11.95 3.08
N LYS A 144 15.61 -12.00 3.19
CA LYS A 144 14.80 -13.22 3.30
C LYS A 144 13.53 -13.08 2.45
N PRO A 145 13.63 -13.39 1.14
CA PRO A 145 12.48 -13.29 0.23
C PRO A 145 11.31 -14.18 0.66
N THR A 146 10.11 -13.66 0.51
CA THR A 146 8.84 -14.38 0.63
C THR A 146 8.07 -14.28 -0.71
N GLU A 147 6.80 -14.68 -0.72
CA GLU A 147 5.94 -14.64 -1.93
C GLU A 147 5.08 -13.37 -2.02
N ASP A 148 5.30 -12.37 -1.14
CA ASP A 148 4.51 -11.13 -1.12
C ASP A 148 4.94 -10.10 -2.18
N VAL A 149 4.09 -9.10 -2.41
CA VAL A 149 4.36 -8.02 -3.39
C VAL A 149 5.68 -7.30 -3.10
N ILE A 150 6.00 -7.08 -1.83
CA ILE A 150 7.22 -6.38 -1.43
C ILE A 150 8.45 -7.19 -1.86
N SER A 151 8.44 -8.50 -1.64
CA SER A 151 9.49 -9.41 -2.10
C SER A 151 9.63 -9.43 -3.61
N VAL A 152 8.50 -9.44 -4.34
CA VAL A 152 8.50 -9.36 -5.80
C VAL A 152 9.15 -8.07 -6.28
N LEU A 153 8.79 -6.92 -5.72
CA LEU A 153 9.40 -5.63 -6.06
C LEU A 153 10.89 -5.60 -5.69
N ALA A 154 11.22 -6.00 -4.47
CA ALA A 154 12.56 -5.93 -3.89
C ALA A 154 13.61 -6.76 -4.67
N ASN A 155 13.17 -7.84 -5.31
CA ASN A 155 14.03 -8.77 -6.04
C ASN A 155 13.84 -8.70 -7.58
N SER A 156 13.04 -7.75 -8.08
CA SER A 156 12.79 -7.58 -9.52
C SER A 156 13.76 -6.62 -10.19
N MET A 157 13.86 -6.80 -11.51
CA MET A 157 14.67 -5.97 -12.39
C MET A 157 13.78 -5.25 -13.39
N VAL A 158 14.01 -3.95 -13.59
CA VAL A 158 13.41 -3.15 -14.67
C VAL A 158 14.54 -2.66 -15.57
N ASP A 159 14.42 -2.92 -16.87
CA ASP A 159 15.44 -2.59 -17.88
C ASP A 159 16.86 -3.05 -17.49
N GLY A 160 16.96 -4.26 -16.93
CA GLY A 160 18.22 -4.87 -16.54
C GLY A 160 18.86 -4.28 -15.27
N LYS A 161 18.14 -3.43 -14.52
CA LYS A 161 18.61 -2.84 -13.26
C LYS A 161 17.67 -3.19 -12.10
N PRO A 162 18.21 -3.40 -10.88
CA PRO A 162 17.38 -3.53 -9.70
C PRO A 162 16.62 -2.23 -9.45
N LEU A 163 15.41 -2.34 -8.89
CA LEU A 163 14.69 -1.18 -8.40
C LEU A 163 15.42 -0.56 -7.21
N THR A 164 15.49 0.77 -7.17
CA THR A 164 16.00 1.48 -5.99
C THR A 164 15.04 1.29 -4.82
N GLU A 165 15.57 1.37 -3.60
CA GLU A 165 14.74 1.26 -2.40
C GLU A 165 13.65 2.32 -2.36
N GLU A 166 13.98 3.57 -2.72
CA GLU A 166 13.01 4.65 -2.82
C GLU A 166 11.83 4.30 -3.75
N VAL A 167 12.10 3.71 -4.92
CA VAL A 167 11.04 3.30 -5.85
C VAL A 167 10.19 2.19 -5.24
N ILE A 168 10.79 1.22 -4.55
CA ILE A 168 10.05 0.12 -3.94
C ILE A 168 9.14 0.65 -2.82
N VAL A 169 9.70 1.43 -1.88
CA VAL A 169 8.98 1.99 -0.74
C VAL A 169 7.82 2.88 -1.20
N LEU A 170 8.03 3.73 -2.21
CA LEU A 170 6.97 4.57 -2.77
C LEU A 170 5.85 3.77 -3.47
N ASN A 171 6.07 2.52 -3.88
CA ASN A 171 5.01 1.67 -4.42
C ASN A 171 4.38 0.74 -3.35
N CYS A 172 4.84 0.82 -2.09
CA CYS A 172 4.25 0.12 -0.94
C CYS A 172 3.42 1.06 -0.04
N TYR A 173 3.74 2.36 -0.06
CA TYR A 173 2.99 3.44 0.58
C TYR A 173 1.67 3.75 -0.17
#